data_AF-A0A951P117-F1
#
_entry.id   AF-A0A951P117-F1
#
_cell.length_a   1.000
_cell.length_b   1.000
_cell.length_c   1.000
_cell.angle_alpha   90.00
_cell.angle_beta   90.00
_cell.angle_gamma   90.00
#
_symmetry.space_group_name_H-M   'P 1'
#
loop_
_entity.id
_entity.type
_entity.pdbx_description
1 polymer ?
#
loop_
_entity_poly.entity_id
_entity_poly.type
_entity_poly.pdbx_seq_one_letter_code
_entity_poly.pdbx_strand_id
1 'polypeptide(L)' 'MSPIQQIILDKLKELPPEKQGEVLDFIESLQPETKEDRPTLRGIWAGVEEITEEDIAEARREMWGNFSRAIE' A
#
# COMPACT_ATOMS: atom_id res chain seq x y z
N MET A 1 29.15 18.07 3.08
CA MET A 1 28.58 17.05 3.99
C MET A 1 27.70 17.78 4.99
N SER A 2 26.45 17.35 5.19
CA SER A 2 25.55 18.03 6.14
C SER A 2 26.02 17.77 7.57
N PRO A 3 25.90 18.72 8.54
CA PRO A 3 26.28 18.50 9.93
C PRO A 3 25.67 17.24 10.54
N ILE A 4 24.44 16.89 10.13
CA ILE A 4 23.74 15.69 10.59
C ILE A 4 24.38 14.39 10.07
N GLN A 5 24.93 14.39 8.86
CA GLN A 5 25.58 13.20 8.27
C GLN A 5 26.86 12.86 9.05
N GLN A 6 27.60 13.86 9.51
CA GLN A 6 28.80 13.65 10.33
C GLN A 6 28.45 13.03 11.68
N ILE A 7 27.43 13.57 12.36
CA ILE A 7 26.97 13.05 13.66
C ILE A 7 26.50 11.60 13.55
N ILE A 8 25.77 11.25 12.48
CA ILE A 8 25.32 9.89 12.23
C ILE A 8 26.53 8.95 12.02
N LEU A 9 27.51 9.37 11.21
CA LEU A 9 28.74 8.61 10.96
C LEU A 9 29.55 8.35 12.23
N ASP A 10 29.69 9.37 13.09
CA ASP A 10 30.46 9.24 14.32
C ASP A 10 29.75 8.29 15.31
N LYS A 11 28.43 8.41 15.44
CA LYS A 11 27.63 7.47 16.25
C LYS A 11 27.62 6.05 15.70
N LEU A 12 27.61 5.88 14.38
CA LEU A 12 27.63 4.56 13.75
C LEU A 12 28.95 3.81 14.03
N LYS A 13 30.08 4.53 14.04
CA LYS A 13 31.41 3.96 14.34
C LYS A 13 31.54 3.49 15.79
N GLU A 14 30.80 4.08 16.71
CA GLU A 14 30.78 3.68 18.12
C GLU A 14 29.95 2.41 18.37
N LEU A 15 29.13 1.98 17.41
CA LEU A 15 28.27 0.81 17.55
C LEU A 15 29.00 -0.50 17.24
N PRO A 16 28.65 -1.60 17.96
CA PRO A 16 29.08 -2.95 17.60
C PRO A 16 28.62 -3.33 16.18
N PRO A 17 29.34 -4.23 15.48
CA PRO A 17 29.02 -4.63 14.10
C PRO A 17 27.58 -5.11 13.92
N GLU A 18 27.01 -5.79 14.92
CA GLU A 18 25.64 -6.31 14.89
C GLU A 18 24.61 -5.17 14.86
N LYS A 19 24.90 -4.06 15.56
CA LYS A 19 24.02 -2.89 15.62
C LYS A 19 24.18 -1.96 14.42
N GLN A 20 25.31 -2.03 13.72
CA GLN A 20 25.47 -1.32 12.44
C GLN A 20 24.54 -1.90 11.37
N GLY A 21 24.29 -3.21 11.40
CA GLY A 21 23.29 -3.87 10.54
C GLY A 21 21.87 -3.35 10.78
N GLU A 22 21.43 -3.26 12.04
CA GLU A 22 20.10 -2.69 12.37
C GLU A 22 19.93 -1.24 11.86
N VAL A 23 21.00 -0.43 11.90
CA VAL A 23 20.96 0.94 11.38
C VAL A 23 20.81 0.96 9.86
N LEU A 24 21.49 0.03 9.15
CA LEU A 24 21.34 -0.10 7.71
C LEU A 24 19.90 -0.46 7.33
N ASP A 25 19.33 -1.48 7.98
CA ASP A 25 17.94 -1.92 7.76
C ASP A 25 16.95 -0.76 8.00
N PHE A 26 17.18 0.03 9.05
CA PHE A 26 16.35 1.19 9.34
C PHE A 26 16.45 2.25 8.24
N ILE A 27 17.65 2.58 7.77
CA ILE A 27 17.84 3.56 6.70
C ILE A 27 17.18 3.08 5.39
N GLU A 28 17.26 1.79 5.10
CA GLU A 28 16.56 1.18 3.95
C GLU A 28 15.04 1.32 4.09
N SER A 29 14.49 1.12 5.29
CA SER A 29 13.05 1.33 5.56
C SER A 29 12.57 2.78 5.40
N LEU A 30 13.48 3.75 5.55
CA LEU A 30 13.19 5.16 5.35
C LEU A 30 13.18 5.56 3.87
N GLN A 31 13.73 4.72 2.99
CA GLN A 31 13.59 4.99 1.58
C GLN A 31 12.10 4.92 1.23
N PRO A 32 11.56 5.96 0.57
CA PRO A 32 10.20 5.89 0.11
C PRO A 32 10.13 4.72 -0.87
N GLU A 33 9.36 3.69 -0.52
CA GLU A 33 8.73 2.84 -1.51
C GLU A 33 8.25 3.76 -2.62
N THR A 34 8.69 3.55 -3.87
CA THR A 34 8.14 4.25 -5.02
C THR A 34 6.65 3.89 -5.05
N LYS A 35 5.85 4.65 -4.30
CA LYS A 35 4.41 4.58 -4.33
C LYS A 35 4.08 5.05 -5.73
N GLU A 36 3.85 4.10 -6.63
CA GLU A 36 3.06 4.36 -7.81
C GLU A 36 1.85 5.16 -7.33
N ASP A 37 1.63 6.33 -7.93
CA ASP A 37 0.47 7.16 -7.66
C ASP A 37 -0.76 6.31 -7.94
N ARG A 38 -1.28 5.66 -6.90
CA ARG A 38 -2.50 4.88 -7.01
C ARG A 38 -3.59 5.89 -7.31
N PRO A 39 -4.29 5.78 -8.45
CA PRO A 39 -5.35 6.71 -8.77
C PRO A 39 -6.35 6.73 -7.61
N THR A 40 -6.71 7.92 -7.17
CA THR A 40 -7.66 8.07 -6.07
C THR A 40 -9.01 7.49 -6.50
N LEU A 41 -9.65 6.68 -5.66
CA LEU A 41 -11.01 6.18 -5.94
C LEU A 41 -12.07 7.30 -5.92
N ARG A 42 -11.68 8.52 -5.54
CA ARG A 42 -12.51 9.72 -5.58
C ARG A 42 -12.93 10.00 -7.03
N GLY A 43 -14.23 9.99 -7.29
CA GLY A 43 -14.80 10.27 -8.60
C GLY A 43 -15.29 9.03 -9.37
N ILE A 44 -14.92 7.81 -8.96
CA ILE A 44 -15.44 6.57 -9.60
C ILE A 44 -16.97 6.49 -9.48
N TRP A 45 -17.51 6.96 -8.36
CA TRP A 45 -18.94 7.00 -8.08
C TRP A 45 -19.59 8.34 -8.43
N ALA A 46 -18.86 9.26 -9.07
CA ALA A 46 -19.43 10.55 -9.44
C ALA A 46 -20.42 10.35 -10.61
N GLY A 47 -21.67 10.73 -10.39
CA GLY A 47 -22.74 10.57 -11.39
C GLY A 47 -23.47 9.23 -11.34
N VAL A 48 -23.18 8.37 -10.36
CA VAL A 48 -24.05 7.23 -10.05
C VAL A 48 -25.27 7.76 -9.29
N GLU A 49 -26.45 7.50 -9.84
CA GLU A 49 -27.73 7.83 -9.20
C GLU A 49 -27.97 6.93 -7.97
N GLU A 50 -29.09 7.10 -7.27
CA GLU A 50 -29.40 6.27 -6.09
C GLU A 50 -29.49 4.80 -6.50
N ILE A 51 -28.64 3.96 -5.90
CA ILE A 51 -28.62 2.52 -6.13
C ILE A 51 -29.72 1.89 -5.28
N THR A 52 -30.67 1.24 -5.92
CA THR A 52 -31.79 0.57 -5.25
C THR A 52 -31.44 -0.85 -4.85
N GLU A 53 -32.25 -1.46 -3.98
CA GLU A 53 -32.09 -2.86 -3.59
C GLU A 53 -32.29 -3.79 -4.81
N GLU A 54 -33.17 -3.40 -5.73
CA GLU A 54 -33.42 -4.09 -6.99
C GLU A 54 -32.16 -4.13 -7.87
N ASP A 55 -31.46 -2.99 -8.01
CA ASP A 55 -30.20 -2.90 -8.79
C ASP A 55 -29.13 -3.84 -8.24
N ILE A 56 -29.01 -3.90 -6.91
CA ILE A 56 -28.06 -4.78 -6.22
C ILE A 56 -28.43 -6.25 -6.41
N ALA A 57 -29.72 -6.58 -6.29
CA ALA A 57 -30.22 -7.94 -6.46
C ALA A 57 -30.04 -8.45 -7.90
N GLU A 58 -30.24 -7.58 -8.90
CA GLU A 58 -30.01 -7.87 -10.30
C GLU A 58 -28.52 -8.10 -10.58
N ALA A 59 -27.65 -7.15 -10.22
CA ALA A 59 -26.20 -7.28 -10.41
C ALA A 59 -25.64 -8.57 -9.77
N ARG A 60 -26.14 -8.93 -8.57
CA ARG A 60 -25.75 -10.17 -7.90
C ARG A 60 -26.19 -11.41 -8.67
N ARG A 61 -27.40 -11.41 -9.22
CA ARG A 61 -27.93 -12.51 -10.05
C ARG A 61 -27.13 -12.66 -11.34
N GLU A 62 -26.81 -11.57 -12.01
CA GLU A 62 -26.02 -11.58 -13.26
C GLU A 62 -24.61 -12.12 -13.04
N MET A 63 -23.90 -11.60 -12.03
CA MET A 63 -22.51 -11.97 -11.77
C MET A 63 -22.36 -13.35 -11.13
N TRP A 64 -23.28 -13.73 -10.25
CA TRP A 64 -23.10 -14.91 -9.38
C TRP A 64 -24.18 -15.98 -9.56
N GLY A 65 -25.23 -15.74 -10.34
CA GLY A 65 -26.35 -16.68 -10.52
C GLY A 65 -25.97 -18.02 -11.16
N ASN A 66 -24.83 -18.05 -11.88
CA ASN A 66 -24.29 -19.26 -12.51
C ASN A 66 -22.96 -19.73 -11.88
N PHE A 67 -22.48 -19.06 -10.83
CA PHE A 67 -21.14 -19.27 -10.29
C PHE A 67 -20.93 -20.69 -9.76
N SER A 68 -21.99 -21.36 -9.31
CA SER A 68 -21.95 -22.74 -8.81
C SER A 68 -22.04 -23.83 -9.90
N ARG A 69 -22.35 -23.49 -11.16
CA ARG A 69 -22.54 -24.49 -12.23
C ARG A 69 -21.23 -24.95 -12.91
N ALA A 70 -20.10 -24.32 -12.58
CA ALA A 70 -18.78 -24.64 -13.15
C ALA A 70 -17.88 -25.43 -12.18
N ILE A 71 -18.42 -25.89 -11.05
CA ILE A 71 -17.71 -26.72 -10.07
C ILE A 71 -18.30 -28.14 -10.17
N GLU A 72 -17.80 -28.94 -11.12
CA GLU A 72 -17.92 -30.42 -11.17
C GLU A 72 -16.52 -31.03 -11.23
#